data_AF-A0A554L3N5-F1
#
_entry.id   AF-A0A554L3N5-F1
#
_cell.length_a   1.000
_cell.length_b   1.000
_cell.length_c   1.000
_cell.angle_alpha   90.00
_cell.angle_beta   90.00
_cell.angle_gamma   90.00
#
_symmetry.space_group_name_H-M   'P 1'
#
loop_
_entity.id
_entity.type
_entity.pdbx_description
1 polymer ?
#
loop_
_entity_poly.entity_id
_entity_poly.type
_entity_poly.pdbx_seq_one_letter_code
_entity_poly.pdbx_strand_id
1 'polypeptide(L)'
;MIAIVDTGADFSIFPNHFAYDLRIDLENDCVKSVTSGVGGNQTIFLYKNPIKVLIGSEEKNVPLAFFDNDEVPALIGRLGFIETFDTEFLKTRTVVFRR
;
A
#
# COMPACT_ATOMS: atom_id res chain seq x y z
N MET A 1 -1.39 11.65 6.93
CA MET A 1 -0.61 10.74 6.09
C MET A 1 -1.07 10.88 4.65
N ILE A 2 -0.15 10.86 3.69
CA ILE A 2 -0.45 10.88 2.26
C ILE A 2 0.12 9.58 1.68
N ALA A 3 -0.65 8.91 0.81
CA ALA A 3 -0.23 7.70 0.11
C ALA A 3 -0.61 7.81 -1.37
N ILE A 4 0.15 7.15 -2.23
CA ILE A 4 -0.13 7.04 -3.66
C ILE A 4 -1.08 5.87 -3.86
N VAL A 5 -2.18 6.11 -4.57
CA VAL A 5 -3.08 5.03 -5.01
C VAL A 5 -2.48 4.40 -6.26
N ASP A 6 -2.06 3.14 -6.16
CA ASP A 6 -1.39 2.40 -7.23
C ASP A 6 -2.16 1.13 -7.57
N THR A 7 -2.93 1.18 -8.66
CA THR A 7 -3.67 0.01 -9.16
C THR A 7 -2.75 -1.07 -9.75
N GLY A 8 -1.48 -0.76 -10.01
CA GLY A 8 -0.47 -1.73 -10.43
C GLY A 8 0.08 -2.57 -9.27
N ALA A 9 -0.10 -2.13 -8.02
CA ALA A 9 0.35 -2.84 -6.84
C ALA A 9 -0.73 -3.81 -6.32
N ASP A 10 -0.33 -5.04 -5.99
CA ASP A 10 -1.22 -5.99 -5.32
C ASP A 10 -1.48 -5.58 -3.87
N PHE A 11 -0.42 -5.30 -3.09
CA PHE A 11 -0.54 -4.95 -1.67
C PHE A 11 -0.36 -3.46 -1.44
N SER A 12 -1.01 -2.94 -0.39
CA SER A 12 -0.62 -1.66 0.20
C SER A 12 0.67 -1.84 0.99
N ILE A 13 1.70 -1.03 0.70
CA ILE A 13 3.03 -1.16 1.30
C ILE A 13 3.51 0.21 1.73
N PHE A 14 3.79 0.37 3.02
CA PHE A 14 4.22 1.63 3.61
C PHE A 14 5.70 1.59 4.04
N PRO A 15 6.37 2.75 4.09
CA PRO A 15 7.71 2.88 4.69
C PRO A 15 7.83 2.39 6.13
N ASN A 16 9.05 2.05 6.54
CA ASN A 16 9.35 1.57 7.89
C ASN A 16 8.96 2.57 9.00
N HIS A 17 9.13 3.88 8.78
CA HIS A 17 8.78 4.87 9.80
C HIS A 17 7.30 4.81 10.22
N PHE A 18 6.39 4.35 9.35
CA PHE A 18 4.99 4.14 9.74
C PHE A 18 4.81 2.95 10.68
N ALA A 19 5.58 1.88 10.53
CA ALA A 19 5.56 0.77 11.48
C ALA A 19 6.04 1.24 12.86
N TYR A 20 7.10 2.06 12.90
CA TYR A 20 7.58 2.68 14.13
C TYR A 20 6.51 3.54 14.82
N ASP A 21 5.86 4.44 14.07
CA ASP A 21 4.80 5.31 14.60
C ASP A 21 3.60 4.52 15.14
N LEU A 22 3.29 3.39 14.49
CA LEU A 22 2.23 2.46 14.90
C LEU A 22 2.67 1.47 15.99
N ARG A 23 3.94 1.51 16.42
CA ARG A 23 4.54 0.60 17.40
C ARG A 23 4.43 -0.88 16.98
N ILE A 24 4.60 -1.12 15.68
CA ILE A 24 4.62 -2.45 15.07
C ILE A 24 6.09 -2.88 14.92
N ASP A 25 6.41 -4.06 15.42
CA ASP A 25 7.74 -4.66 15.26
C ASP A 25 7.76 -5.52 13.98
N LEU A 26 8.61 -5.17 13.02
CA LEU A 26 8.66 -5.85 11.73
C LEU A 26 9.07 -7.33 11.84
N GLU A 27 9.84 -7.73 12.84
CA GLU A 27 10.29 -9.11 13.00
C GLU A 27 9.23 -9.97 13.71
N ASN A 28 8.59 -9.40 14.73
CA ASN A 28 7.71 -10.13 15.64
C ASN A 28 6.24 -10.05 15.21
N ASP A 29 5.80 -8.94 14.63
CA ASP A 29 4.40 -8.71 14.30
C ASP A 29 4.05 -8.91 12.82
N CYS A 30 5.06 -9.12 11.97
CA CYS A 30 4.88 -9.31 10.54
C CYS A 30 5.35 -10.67 10.04
N VAL A 31 4.95 -11.01 8.82
CA VAL A 31 5.43 -12.15 8.04
C VAL A 31 6.29 -11.59 6.91
N LYS A 32 7.56 -12.01 6.87
CA LYS A 32 8.48 -11.63 5.79
C LYS A 32 8.04 -12.26 4.47
N SER A 33 7.97 -11.46 3.43
CA SER A 33 7.63 -11.89 2.07
C SER A 33 8.47 -11.11 1.05
N VAL A 34 8.29 -11.43 -0.23
CA VAL A 34 8.95 -10.75 -1.34
C VAL A 34 7.90 -10.25 -2.31
N THR A 35 8.08 -9.01 -2.78
CA THR A 35 7.31 -8.43 -3.89
C THR A 35 8.23 -8.13 -5.06
N SER A 36 7.68 -8.09 -6.27
CA SER A 36 8.40 -7.83 -7.51
C SER A 36 7.79 -6.64 -8.23
N GLY A 37 8.63 -5.70 -8.65
CA GLY A 37 8.20 -4.53 -9.43
C GLY A 37 9.28 -4.04 -10.38
N VAL A 38 9.13 -2.82 -10.89
CA VAL A 38 10.09 -2.21 -11.84
C VAL A 38 11.49 -2.10 -11.23
N GLY A 39 11.61 -1.89 -9.92
CA GLY A 39 12.89 -1.86 -9.20
C GLY A 39 13.48 -3.24 -8.87
N GLY A 40 12.87 -4.34 -9.36
CA GLY A 40 13.26 -5.71 -9.02
C GLY A 40 12.53 -6.26 -7.80
N ASN A 41 13.14 -7.25 -7.16
CA ASN A 41 12.57 -7.91 -5.99
C ASN A 41 12.91 -7.14 -4.71
N GLN A 42 11.91 -6.92 -3.87
CA GLN A 42 12.06 -6.24 -2.59
C GLN A 42 11.46 -7.08 -1.47
N THR A 43 12.11 -7.06 -0.31
CA THR A 43 11.57 -7.67 0.91
C THR A 43 10.46 -6.78 1.45
N ILE A 44 9.35 -7.40 1.86
CA ILE A 44 8.27 -6.73 2.57
C ILE A 44 7.92 -7.48 3.85
N PHE A 45 7.32 -6.76 4.79
CA PHE A 45 6.89 -7.27 6.09
C PHE A 45 5.38 -7.12 6.19
N LEU A 46 4.65 -8.19 5.87
CA LEU A 46 3.19 -8.20 5.90
C LEU A 46 2.71 -8.27 7.36
N TYR A 47 2.03 -7.24 7.85
CA TYR A 47 1.54 -7.21 9.22
C TYR A 47 0.50 -8.31 9.44
N LYS A 48 0.64 -9.06 10.54
CA LYS A 48 -0.20 -10.24 10.83
C LYS A 48 -1.66 -9.89 11.09
N ASN A 49 -1.92 -8.67 11.55
CA ASN A 49 -3.27 -8.19 11.85
C ASN A 49 -3.69 -7.14 10.82
N PRO A 50 -4.97 -7.04 10.44
CA PRO A 50 -5.44 -5.92 9.64
C PRO A 50 -5.28 -4.58 10.38
N ILE A 51 -4.99 -3.50 9.65
CA ILE A 51 -4.94 -2.14 10.19
C ILE A 51 -6.27 -1.45 9.94
N LYS A 52 -6.77 -0.76 10.97
CA LYS A 52 -7.92 0.12 10.86
C LYS A 52 -7.52 1.40 10.13
N VAL A 53 -8.17 1.66 9.01
CA VAL A 53 -8.02 2.88 8.20
C VAL A 53 -9.33 3.65 8.18
N LEU A 54 -9.23 4.97 8.19
CA LEU A 54 -10.35 5.89 8.02
C LEU A 54 -10.11 6.73 6.75
N ILE A 55 -11.00 6.63 5.77
CA ILE A 55 -10.94 7.39 4.52
C ILE A 55 -12.26 8.13 4.36
N GLY A 56 -12.23 9.46 4.47
CA GLY A 56 -13.46 10.23 4.59
C GLY A 56 -14.23 9.80 5.84
N SER A 57 -15.45 9.29 5.66
CA SER A 57 -16.30 8.74 6.73
C SER A 57 -16.25 7.21 6.85
N GLU A 58 -15.54 6.53 5.95
CA GLU A 58 -15.52 5.07 5.88
C GLU A 58 -14.37 4.50 6.69
N GLU A 59 -14.70 3.62 7.64
CA GLU A 59 -13.72 2.87 8.43
C GLU A 59 -13.62 1.43 7.92
N LYS A 60 -12.39 0.95 7.67
CA LYS A 60 -12.14 -0.43 7.24
C LYS A 60 -10.91 -1.02 7.91
N ASN A 61 -10.91 -2.34 8.03
CA ASN A 61 -9.73 -3.10 8.40
C ASN A 61 -9.10 -3.66 7.12
N VAL A 62 -7.86 -3.25 6.82
CA VAL A 62 -7.18 -3.59 5.56
C VAL A 62 -5.84 -4.27 5.84
N PRO A 63 -5.37 -5.19 4.98
CA PRO A 63 -4.01 -5.70 5.08
C PRO A 63 -3.01 -4.58 4.75
N LEU A 64 -1.88 -4.57 5.46
CA LEU A 64 -0.79 -3.64 5.21
C LEU A 64 0.55 -4.35 5.33
N ALA A 65 1.46 -4.05 4.41
CA ALA A 65 2.85 -4.45 4.53
C ALA A 65 3.75 -3.23 4.72
N PHE A 66 4.98 -3.48 5.17
CA PHE A 66 6.00 -2.45 5.32
C PHE A 66 7.28 -2.79 4.54
N PHE A 67 7.97 -1.78 4.05
CA PHE A 67 9.38 -1.89 3.64
C PHE A 67 10.29 -1.78 4.87
N ASP A 68 11.53 -2.28 4.77
CA ASP A 68 12.59 -2.07 5.76
C ASP A 68 13.36 -0.75 5.56
N ASN A 69 12.91 0.09 4.63
CA ASN A 69 13.50 1.38 4.30
C ASN A 69 12.42 2.44 4.04
N ASP A 70 12.85 3.69 3.90
CA ASP A 70 11.98 4.86 3.73
C ASP A 70 12.15 5.53 2.34
N GLU A 71 12.74 4.83 1.37
CA GLU A 71 13.08 5.40 0.05
C GLU A 71 11.89 5.41 -0.93
N VAL A 72 10.82 4.68 -0.62
CA VAL A 72 9.62 4.56 -1.45
C VAL A 72 8.45 5.27 -0.76
N PRO A 73 7.59 6.03 -1.46
CA PRO A 73 6.39 6.59 -0.84
C PRO A 73 5.44 5.48 -0.35
N ALA A 74 4.56 5.82 0.59
CA ALA A 74 3.46 4.93 0.99
C ALA A 74 2.54 4.64 -0.22
N LEU A 75 2.27 3.36 -0.48
CA LEU A 75 1.43 2.91 -1.59
C LEU A 75 0.16 2.23 -1.06
N ILE A 76 -0.98 2.55 -1.67
CA ILE A 76 -2.23 1.82 -1.50
C ILE A 76 -2.43 0.94 -2.74
N GLY A 77 -2.50 -0.39 -2.54
CA GLY A 77 -2.65 -1.40 -3.58
C GLY A 77 -4.06 -2.00 -3.65
N ARG A 78 -4.26 -2.97 -4.53
CA ARG A 78 -5.58 -3.55 -4.82
C ARG A 78 -6.13 -4.48 -3.75
N LEU A 79 -5.39 -5.52 -3.39
CA LEU A 79 -5.87 -6.67 -2.63
C LEU A 79 -6.25 -6.26 -1.19
N GLY A 80 -7.52 -6.46 -0.86
CA GLY A 80 -8.06 -6.11 0.46
C GLY A 80 -8.12 -4.62 0.77
N PHE A 81 -7.83 -3.74 -0.20
CA PHE A 81 -7.93 -2.29 -0.04
C PHE A 81 -8.73 -1.65 -1.18
N ILE A 82 -8.12 -1.26 -2.31
CA ILE A 82 -8.81 -0.50 -3.38
C ILE A 82 -10.03 -1.27 -3.90
N GLU A 83 -9.90 -2.59 -4.09
CA GLU A 83 -10.97 -3.43 -4.64
C GLU A 83 -12.20 -3.53 -3.70
N THR A 84 -12.07 -3.09 -2.45
CA THR A 84 -13.17 -3.06 -1.47
C THR A 84 -14.01 -1.78 -1.53
N PHE A 85 -13.65 -0.86 -2.42
CA PHE A 85 -14.37 0.38 -2.72
C PHE A 85 -14.85 0.37 -4.17
N ASP A 86 -15.94 1.08 -4.44
CA ASP A 86 -16.34 1.41 -5.81
C ASP A 86 -15.42 2.54 -6.33
N THR A 87 -14.26 2.16 -6.82
CA THR A 87 -13.18 3.09 -7.20
C THR A 87 -13.20 3.34 -8.72
N GLU A 88 -13.34 4.60 -9.13
CA GLU A 88 -13.31 4.99 -10.53
C GLU A 88 -12.22 6.02 -10.82
N PHE A 89 -11.44 5.79 -11.89
CA PHE A 89 -10.49 6.77 -12.43
C PHE A 89 -11.10 7.49 -13.64
N LEU A 90 -11.87 8.54 -13.39
CA LEU A 90 -12.46 9.36 -14.45
C LEU A 90 -11.42 10.28 -15.09
N LYS A 91 -11.18 10.12 -16.40
CA LYS A 91 -10.50 11.13 -17.21
C LYS A 91 -11.55 12.06 -17.83
N THR A 92 -11.58 13.32 -17.41
CA THR A 92 -12.39 14.36 -18.08
C THR A 92 -11.77 14.86 -19.40
N ARG A 93 -10.56 14.40 -19.75
CA ARG A 93 -9.86 14.73 -21.01
C ARG A 93 -9.10 13.53 -21.59
N THR A 94 -9.24 13.35 -22.90
CA THR A 94 -8.49 12.37 -23.69
C THR A 94 -7.12 12.95 -24.10
N VAL A 95 -6.03 12.28 -23.72
CA VAL A 95 -4.69 12.56 -24.27
C VAL A 95 -4.41 11.50 -25.33
N VAL A 96 -4.35 11.92 -26.59
CA VAL A 96 -3.99 11.05 -27.72
C VAL A 96 -2.50 11.19 -27.96
N PHE A 97 -1.74 10.13 -27.68
CA PHE A 97 -0.35 10.05 -28.10
C PHE A 97 -0.31 9.66 -29.58
N ARG A 98 -0.01 10.63 -30.44
CA ARG A 98 0.25 10.37 -31.86
C ARG A 98 1.74 10.06 -32.02
N ARG A 99 2.04 8.95 -32.70
CA ARG A 99 3.39 8.64 -33.19
C ARG A 99 3.68 9.45 -34.44
#